data_AF-A0A8J6YVB5-F1
#
_entry.id   AF-A0A8J6YVB5-F1
#
_cell.length_a   1.000
_cell.length_b   1.000
_cell.length_c   1.000
_cell.angle_alpha   90.00
_cell.angle_beta   90.00
_cell.angle_gamma   90.00
#
_symmetry.space_group_name_H-M   'P 1'
#
loop_
_entity.id
_entity.type
_entity.pdbx_description
1 polymer ?
#
loop_
_entity_poly.entity_id
_entity_poly.type
_entity_poly.pdbx_seq_one_letter_code
_entity_poly.pdbx_strand_id
1 'polypeptide(L)'
;IGFFIAMGITTLGEILVWPAVPVATEELSPPGKRGLYQGVISSFATGGRMIGPFFGGFLFDRMGLYMMFTVMILLILLALLLFFFYDLLPRWLSHSVQERKSPEGKNPIQEMKP
;
A
#
# COMPACT_ATOMS: atom_id res chain seq x y z
N ILE A 1 -30.40 3.68 -2.98
CA ILE A 1 -29.65 2.79 -3.89
C ILE A 1 -28.16 3.13 -3.90
N GLY A 2 -27.76 4.37 -4.23
CA GLY A 2 -26.33 4.77 -4.25
C GLY A 2 -25.55 4.52 -2.94
N PHE A 3 -26.17 4.75 -1.78
CA PHE A 3 -25.57 4.45 -0.47
C PHE A 3 -25.18 2.96 -0.30
N PHE A 4 -26.06 2.03 -0.71
CA PHE A 4 -25.78 0.60 -0.60
C PHE A 4 -24.66 0.16 -1.55
N ILE A 5 -24.60 0.75 -2.75
CA ILE A 5 -23.50 0.51 -3.69
C ILE A 5 -22.18 1.00 -3.09
N ALA A 6 -22.15 2.22 -2.53
CA ALA A 6 -20.96 2.77 -1.89
C ALA A 6 -20.49 1.91 -0.70
N MET A 7 -21.43 1.43 0.12
CA MET A 7 -21.11 0.50 1.22
C MET A 7 -20.54 -0.82 0.71
N GLY A 8 -21.12 -1.40 -0.35
CA GLY A 8 -20.60 -2.62 -0.96
C GLY A 8 -19.17 -2.46 -1.49
N ILE A 9 -18.91 -1.37 -2.24
CA ILE A 9 -17.58 -1.07 -2.78
C ILE A 9 -16.56 -0.85 -1.67
N THR A 10 -16.92 -0.05 -0.65
CA THR A 10 -16.01 0.27 0.45
C THR A 10 -15.68 -0.97 1.28
N THR A 11 -16.68 -1.82 1.56
CA THR A 11 -16.49 -3.06 2.33
C THR A 11 -15.57 -4.02 1.60
N LEU A 12 -15.74 -4.21 0.29
CA LEU A 12 -14.86 -5.06 -0.50
C LEU A 12 -13.42 -4.56 -0.49
N GLY A 13 -13.21 -3.25 -0.64
CA GLY A 13 -11.88 -2.64 -0.54
C GLY A 13 -11.27 -2.84 0.84
N GLU A 14 -12.05 -2.59 1.89
CA GLU A 14 -11.60 -2.71 3.27
C GLU A 14 -11.15 -4.14 3.62
N ILE A 15 -11.95 -5.16 3.28
CA ILE A 15 -11.63 -6.56 3.54
C ILE A 15 -10.31 -7.00 2.89
N LEU A 16 -9.94 -6.43 1.73
CA LEU A 16 -8.66 -6.72 1.07
C LEU A 16 -7.49 -5.98 1.70
N VAL A 17 -7.71 -4.74 2.14
CA VAL A 17 -6.66 -3.88 2.73
C VAL A 17 -6.22 -4.39 4.10
N TRP A 18 -7.15 -4.83 4.94
CA TRP A 18 -6.85 -5.32 6.30
C TRP A 18 -5.80 -6.44 6.38
N PRO A 19 -5.83 -7.50 5.54
CA PRO A 19 -4.78 -8.53 5.51
C PRO A 19 -3.54 -8.13 4.72
N ALA A 20 -3.68 -7.31 3.68
CA ALA A 20 -2.55 -6.92 2.82
C ALA A 20 -1.47 -6.12 3.58
N VAL A 21 -1.89 -5.20 4.45
CA VAL A 21 -0.99 -4.33 5.23
C VAL A 21 -0.06 -5.12 6.18
N PRO A 22 -0.56 -6.00 7.07
CA PRO A 22 0.31 -6.76 7.98
C PRO A 22 1.22 -7.76 7.24
N VAL A 23 0.75 -8.36 6.13
CA VAL A 23 1.56 -9.25 5.29
C VAL A 23 2.71 -8.49 4.65
N ALA A 24 2.44 -7.34 4.02
CA ALA A 24 3.49 -6.49 3.44
C ALA A 24 4.52 -6.07 4.50
N THR A 25 4.04 -5.72 5.69
CA THR A 25 4.92 -5.38 6.82
C THR A 25 5.83 -6.54 7.21
N GLU A 26 5.29 -7.76 7.25
CA GLU A 26 6.06 -8.94 7.61
C GLU A 26 7.16 -9.25 6.59
N GLU A 27 6.86 -9.14 5.29
CA GLU A 27 7.85 -9.32 4.22
C GLU A 27 8.95 -8.26 4.25
N LEU A 28 8.61 -7.02 4.59
CA LEU A 28 9.55 -5.90 4.71
C LEU A 28 10.33 -5.89 6.04
N SER A 29 9.92 -6.69 7.03
CA SER A 29 10.50 -6.65 8.37
C SER A 29 11.73 -7.55 8.51
N PRO A 30 12.87 -7.03 9.03
CA PRO A 30 14.03 -7.86 9.33
C PRO A 30 13.72 -8.89 10.44
N PRO A 31 14.35 -10.08 10.38
CA PRO A 31 14.13 -11.14 11.35
C PRO A 31 14.42 -10.65 12.78
N GLY A 32 13.50 -10.92 13.71
CA GLY A 32 13.58 -10.48 15.11
C GLY A 32 13.02 -9.09 15.42
N LYS A 33 12.61 -8.29 14.41
CA LYS A 33 11.99 -6.97 14.63
C LYS A 33 10.53 -6.85 14.14
N ARG A 34 9.90 -7.95 13.71
CA ARG A 34 8.52 -7.97 13.16
C ARG A 34 7.50 -7.26 14.05
N GLY A 35 7.55 -7.51 15.37
CA GLY A 35 6.63 -6.88 16.33
C GLY A 35 6.79 -5.36 16.43
N LEU A 36 8.00 -4.83 16.27
CA LEU A 36 8.25 -3.38 16.26
C LEU A 36 7.64 -2.73 15.01
N TYR A 37 7.87 -3.32 13.83
CA TYR A 37 7.35 -2.80 12.57
C TYR A 37 5.81 -2.86 12.50
N GLN A 38 5.21 -3.96 12.96
CA GLN A 38 3.75 -4.08 13.10
C GLN A 38 3.19 -3.07 14.12
N GLY A 39 3.90 -2.85 15.24
CA GLY A 39 3.53 -1.85 16.24
C GLY A 39 3.55 -0.42 15.69
N VAL A 40 4.56 -0.06 14.89
CA VAL A 40 4.65 1.25 14.24
C VAL A 40 3.48 1.46 13.26
N ILE A 41 3.18 0.47 12.40
CA ILE A 41 2.10 0.59 11.42
C ILE A 41 0.72 0.65 12.09
N SER A 42 0.49 -0.16 13.13
CA SER A 42 -0.73 -0.08 13.94
C SER A 42 -0.89 1.29 14.63
N SER A 43 0.23 1.87 15.07
CA SER A 43 0.23 3.21 15.68
C SER A 43 -0.15 4.29 14.67
N PHE A 44 0.35 4.23 13.44
CA PHE A 44 -0.07 5.14 12.37
C PHE A 44 -1.56 4.96 12.01
N ALA A 45 -2.05 3.72 11.92
CA ALA A 45 -3.46 3.45 11.67
C ALA A 45 -4.36 4.01 12.78
N THR A 46 -3.98 3.83 14.03
CA THR A 46 -4.71 4.35 15.19
C THR A 46 -4.63 5.87 15.27
N GLY A 47 -3.45 6.45 15.04
CA GLY A 47 -3.24 7.89 15.00
C GLY A 47 -4.08 8.57 13.91
N GLY A 48 -4.12 7.99 12.71
CA GLY A 48 -4.98 8.47 11.63
C GLY A 48 -6.47 8.42 11.99
N ARG A 49 -6.93 7.35 12.65
CA ARG A 49 -8.32 7.23 13.12
C ARG A 49 -8.68 8.23 14.21
N MET A 50 -7.72 8.62 15.04
CA MET A 50 -7.93 9.62 16.09
C MET A 50 -7.96 11.04 15.52
N ILE A 51 -7.03 11.36 14.63
CA ILE A 51 -6.87 12.71 14.07
C ILE A 51 -7.90 12.97 12.96
N GLY A 52 -8.27 11.95 12.20
CA GLY A 52 -9.13 12.06 11.02
C GLY A 52 -10.48 12.75 11.29
N PRO A 53 -11.31 12.25 12.21
CA PRO A 53 -12.60 12.88 12.54
C PRO A 53 -12.44 14.27 13.14
N PHE A 54 -11.42 14.47 13.98
CA PHE A 54 -11.15 15.78 14.59
C PHE A 54 -10.81 16.83 13.52
N PHE A 55 -9.87 16.51 12.64
CA PHE A 55 -9.44 17.43 11.59
C PHE A 55 -10.51 17.59 10.52
N GLY A 56 -11.18 16.51 10.12
CA GLY A 56 -12.27 16.52 9.15
C GLY A 56 -13.47 17.34 9.63
N GLY A 57 -13.89 17.16 10.89
CA GLY A 57 -14.96 17.94 11.51
C GLY A 57 -14.60 19.42 11.63
N PHE A 58 -13.40 19.74 12.12
CA PHE A 58 -12.92 21.12 12.19
C PHE A 58 -12.89 21.83 10.83
N LEU A 59 -12.44 21.11 9.79
CA LEU A 59 -12.36 21.65 8.43
C LEU A 59 -13.75 21.84 7.82
N PHE A 60 -14.67 20.90 8.09
CA PHE A 60 -16.07 21.00 7.69
C PHE A 60 -16.76 22.20 8.33
N ASP A 61 -16.59 22.43 9.63
CA ASP A 61 -17.24 23.52 10.36
C ASP A 61 -16.80 24.91 9.88
N ARG A 62 -15.53 25.06 9.49
CA ARG A 62 -14.94 26.35 9.08
C ARG A 62 -15.13 26.65 7.59
N MET A 63 -15.00 25.64 6.72
CA MET A 63 -14.82 25.84 5.28
C MET A 63 -15.85 25.07 4.43
N GLY A 64 -16.75 24.33 5.08
CA GLY A 64 -17.80 23.56 4.42
C GLY A 64 -17.28 22.30 3.72
N LEU A 65 -18.22 21.59 3.12
CA LEU A 65 -18.02 20.25 2.56
C LEU A 65 -17.06 20.23 1.36
N TYR A 66 -17.10 21.25 0.50
CA TYR A 66 -16.26 21.32 -0.70
C TYR A 66 -14.77 21.32 -0.36
N MET A 67 -14.33 22.21 0.53
CA MET A 67 -12.92 22.36 0.89
C MET A 67 -12.40 21.15 1.68
N MET A 68 -13.25 20.53 2.49
CA MET A 68 -12.95 19.26 3.17
C MET A 68 -12.58 18.17 2.15
N PHE A 69 -13.43 17.93 1.15
CA PHE A 69 -13.15 16.91 0.13
C PHE A 69 -11.90 17.24 -0.69
N THR A 70 -11.66 18.50 -1.04
CA THR A 70 -10.44 18.90 -1.75
C THR A 70 -9.18 18.57 -0.94
N VAL A 71 -9.15 18.88 0.35
CA VAL A 71 -7.99 18.57 1.21
C VAL A 71 -7.80 17.05 1.36
N MET A 72 -8.87 16.28 1.51
CA MET A 72 -8.78 14.82 1.59
C MET A 72 -8.20 14.22 0.29
N ILE A 73 -8.67 14.69 -0.87
CA ILE A 73 -8.15 14.25 -2.17
C ILE A 73 -6.67 14.60 -2.31
N LEU A 74 -6.28 15.82 -1.93
CA LEU A 74 -4.87 16.24 -1.98
C LEU A 74 -3.97 15.39 -1.07
N LEU A 75 -4.43 15.04 0.13
CA LEU A 75 -3.70 14.16 1.05
C LEU A 75 -3.53 12.75 0.46
N ILE A 76 -4.58 12.20 -0.16
CA ILE A 76 -4.50 10.90 -0.84
C ILE A 76 -3.53 10.97 -2.02
N LEU A 77 -3.61 12.01 -2.84
CA LEU A 77 -2.68 12.21 -3.97
C LEU A 77 -1.23 12.32 -3.50
N LEU A 78 -0.99 13.03 -2.39
CA LEU A 78 0.33 13.12 -1.80
C LEU A 78 0.82 11.74 -1.32
N ALA A 79 -0.02 10.97 -0.62
CA ALA A 79 0.33 9.61 -0.19
C ALA A 79 0.65 8.69 -1.38
N LEU A 80 -0.15 8.76 -2.45
CA LEU A 80 0.10 8.03 -3.69
C LEU A 80 1.39 8.47 -4.37
N LEU A 81 1.72 9.77 -4.34
CA LEU A 81 2.97 10.28 -4.88
C LEU A 81 4.18 9.73 -4.12
N LEU A 82 4.16 9.79 -2.78
CA LEU A 82 5.23 9.20 -1.96
C LEU A 82 5.38 7.70 -2.21
N PHE A 83 4.26 6.99 -2.29
CA PHE A 83 4.24 5.56 -2.60
C PHE A 83 4.82 5.30 -4.00
N PHE A 84 4.45 6.08 -5.01
CA PHE A 84 4.98 5.97 -6.36
C PHE A 84 6.50 6.16 -6.39
N PHE A 85 7.01 7.18 -5.70
CA PHE A 85 8.45 7.42 -5.58
C PHE A 85 9.17 6.29 -4.84
N TYR A 86 8.57 5.70 -3.80
CA TYR A 86 9.18 4.63 -3.03
C TYR A 86 9.14 3.27 -3.75
N ASP A 87 8.03 2.91 -4.40
CA ASP A 87 7.84 1.58 -4.97
C ASP A 87 8.17 1.48 -6.47
N LEU A 88 7.95 2.52 -7.28
CA LEU A 88 8.22 2.44 -8.72
C LEU A 88 9.64 2.84 -9.10
N LEU A 89 10.32 3.68 -8.32
CA LEU A 89 11.71 4.06 -8.59
C LEU A 89 12.69 2.87 -8.48
N PRO A 90 12.60 1.98 -7.47
CA PRO A 90 13.56 0.88 -7.32
C PRO A 90 13.17 -0.38 -8.12
N ARG A 91 11.87 -0.68 -8.28
CA ARG A 91 11.41 -1.92 -8.95
C ARG A 91 11.71 -1.92 -10.46
N TRP A 92 11.61 -0.76 -11.12
CA TRP A 92 12.00 -0.63 -12.54
C TRP A 92 13.51 -0.82 -12.78
N LEU A 93 14.36 -0.44 -11.81
CA LEU A 93 15.80 -0.72 -11.85
C LEU A 93 16.14 -2.17 -11.45
N SER A 94 15.40 -2.76 -10.52
CA SER A 94 15.63 -4.16 -10.09
C SER A 94 15.30 -5.16 -11.19
N HIS A 95 14.20 -4.97 -11.92
CA HIS A 95 13.79 -5.88 -13.00
C HIS A 95 14.76 -5.87 -14.20
N SER A 96 15.32 -4.70 -14.55
CA SER A 96 16.26 -4.58 -15.67
C SER A 96 17.69 -5.07 -15.37
N VAL A 97 18.02 -5.30 -14.08
CA VAL A 97 19.31 -5.86 -13.64
C VAL A 97 19.24 -7.38 -13.45
N GLN A 98 18.07 -7.94 -13.09
CA GLN A 98 17.90 -9.39 -12.86
C GLN A 98 17.78 -10.18 -14.16
N GLU A 99 17.17 -9.60 -15.20
CA GLU A 99 17.08 -10.20 -16.54
C GLU A 99 18.44 -10.28 -17.25
N ARG A 100 19.40 -9.40 -16.91
CA ARG A 100 20.78 -9.43 -17.43
C ARG A 100 21.72 -10.40 -16.70
N LYS A 101 21.30 -10.98 -15.57
CA LYS A 101 22.14 -11.83 -14.71
C LYS A 101 21.90 -13.33 -14.86
N SER A 102 21.21 -13.77 -15.92
CA SER A 102 21.10 -15.18 -16.30
C SER A 102 22.02 -15.50 -17.49
N PRO A 103 23.33 -15.79 -17.25
CA PRO A 103 24.12 -16.51 -18.22
C PRO A 103 23.88 -18.02 -18.10
N GLU A 104 24.01 -18.71 -19.23
CA GLU A 104 24.15 -20.17 -19.40
C GLU A 104 22.88 -21.04 -19.42
N GLY A 105 22.38 -21.24 -20.65
CA GLY A 105 22.69 -22.46 -21.37
C GLY A 105 22.45 -23.78 -20.65
N LYS A 106 21.32 -24.44 -20.95
CA LYS A 106 21.25 -25.90 -20.97
C LYS A 106 20.54 -26.37 -22.24
N ASN A 107 21.32 -27.02 -23.11
CA ASN A 107 20.88 -27.68 -24.34
C ASN A 107 19.92 -28.84 -24.01
N PRO A 108 18.79 -28.99 -24.74
CA PRO A 108 17.90 -30.14 -24.60
C PRO A 108 18.40 -31.32 -25.47
N ILE A 109 19.51 -31.96 -25.10
CA ILE A 109 19.92 -33.28 -25.60
C ILE A 109 20.67 -34.01 -24.47
N GLN A 110 19.98 -34.49 -23.43
CA GLN A 110 20.58 -35.48 -22.52
C GLN A 110 19.60 -36.31 -21.67
N GLU A 111 18.29 -36.20 -21.88
CA GLU A 111 17.33 -37.23 -21.45
C GLU A 111 16.71 -37.90 -22.68
N MET A 112 17.55 -38.49 -23.52
CA MET A 112 17.12 -39.53 -24.44
C MET A 112 18.03 -40.75 -24.26
N LYS A 113 17.42 -41.79 -23.64
CA LYS A 113 17.67 -43.23 -23.82
C LYS A 113 18.74 -43.88 -22.92
N PRO A 114 18.65 -45.20 -22.65
CA PRO A 114 17.54 -46.17 -22.81
C PRO A 114 16.81 -46.51 -21.50
#